data_AF-A0A1M6CFT4-F1
#
_entry.id   AF-A0A1M6CFT4-F1
#
_cell.length_a   1.000
_cell.length_b   1.000
_cell.length_c   1.000
_cell.angle_alpha   90.00
_cell.angle_beta   90.00
_cell.angle_gamma   90.00
#
_symmetry.space_group_name_H-M   'P 1'
#
loop_
_entity.id
_entity.type
_entity.pdbx_description
1 polymer ?
#
loop_
_entity_poly.entity_id
_entity_poly.type
_entity_poly.pdbx_seq_one_letter_code
_entity_poly.pdbx_strand_id
1 'polypeptide(L)'
;MIVEFRRRTLLPLDDVMECLRETIPTLSRSALHRCVARHGISRLPQGEEKASKRGRFAETKIGFVHIDACELRLAEGKLHMFLAIDRVT
;
A
#
# COMPACT_ATOMS: atom_id res chain seq x y z
N MET A 1 -4.95 -15.76 -13.54
CA MET A 1 -3.97 -15.65 -12.42
C MET A 1 -3.67 -14.19 -12.07
N ILE A 2 -2.98 -13.41 -12.94
CA ILE A 2 -2.57 -12.01 -12.66
C ILE A 2 -3.75 -11.10 -12.25
N VAL A 3 -4.85 -11.13 -13.02
CA VAL A 3 -6.05 -10.30 -12.78
C VAL A 3 -6.67 -10.59 -11.41
N GLU A 4 -6.80 -11.88 -11.08
CA GLU A 4 -7.40 -12.33 -9.81
C GLU A 4 -6.48 -11.99 -8.63
N PHE A 5 -5.17 -12.20 -8.79
CA PHE A 5 -4.17 -11.81 -7.80
C PHE A 5 -4.29 -10.32 -7.46
N ARG A 6 -4.29 -9.47 -8.50
CA ARG A 6 -4.41 -8.01 -8.36
C ARG A 6 -5.71 -7.57 -7.68
N ARG A 7 -6.83 -8.25 -7.96
CA ARG A 7 -8.15 -7.98 -7.35
C ARG A 7 -8.20 -8.34 -5.87
N ARG A 8 -7.53 -9.42 -5.46
CA ARG A 8 -7.50 -9.87 -4.07
C ARG A 8 -6.53 -9.08 -3.21
N THR A 9 -5.33 -8.82 -3.73
CA THR A 9 -4.26 -8.23 -2.92
C THR A 9 -4.33 -6.71 -2.90
N LEU A 10 -4.95 -6.09 -3.91
CA LEU A 10 -4.97 -4.64 -4.08
C LEU A 10 -3.58 -4.00 -4.01
N LEU A 11 -2.54 -4.75 -4.38
CA LEU A 11 -1.16 -4.27 -4.37
C LEU A 11 -0.89 -3.31 -5.55
N PRO A 12 -0.02 -2.31 -5.37
CA PRO A 12 0.57 -1.54 -6.46
C PRO A 12 1.18 -2.42 -7.56
N LEU A 13 1.32 -1.86 -8.76
CA LEU A 13 1.80 -2.60 -9.94
C LEU A 13 3.17 -3.25 -9.73
N ASP A 14 4.09 -2.54 -9.09
CA ASP A 14 5.47 -2.99 -8.89
C ASP A 14 5.55 -4.07 -7.80
N ASP A 15 4.73 -3.99 -6.75
CA ASP A 15 4.62 -5.05 -5.74
C ASP A 15 4.02 -6.33 -6.33
N VAL A 16 3.03 -6.19 -7.22
CA VAL A 16 2.49 -7.35 -7.97
C VAL A 16 3.54 -7.97 -8.88
N MET A 17 4.38 -7.14 -9.52
CA MET A 17 5.49 -7.63 -10.33
C MET A 17 6.46 -8.44 -9.48
N GLU A 18 6.80 -7.95 -8.29
CA GLU A 18 7.73 -8.63 -7.39
C GLU A 18 7.15 -9.96 -6.87
N CYS A 19 5.90 -9.96 -6.40
CA CYS A 19 5.24 -11.19 -5.94
C CYS A 19 5.10 -12.27 -7.02
N LEU A 20 4.98 -11.87 -8.29
CA LEU A 20 4.79 -12.81 -9.41
C LEU A 20 6.10 -13.17 -10.11
N ARG A 21 7.22 -12.56 -9.73
CA ARG A 21 8.52 -12.73 -10.40
C ARG A 21 9.00 -14.17 -10.36
N GLU A 22 8.86 -14.85 -9.23
CA GLU A 22 9.28 -16.25 -9.08
C GLU A 22 8.33 -17.21 -9.80
N THR A 23 7.02 -16.91 -9.83
CA THR A 23 6.02 -17.77 -10.48
C THR A 23 5.99 -17.61 -12.00
N ILE A 24 6.26 -16.41 -12.51
CA ILE A 24 6.30 -16.12 -13.95
C ILE A 24 7.56 -15.30 -14.29
N PRO A 25 8.75 -15.93 -14.37
CA PRO A 25 10.02 -15.22 -14.58
C PRO A 25 10.08 -14.43 -15.90
N THR A 26 9.29 -14.82 -16.89
CA THR A 26 9.23 -14.19 -18.21
C THR A 26 8.25 -13.01 -18.28
N LEU A 27 7.49 -12.75 -17.22
CA LEU A 27 6.55 -11.64 -17.18
C LEU A 27 7.34 -10.33 -17.16
N SER A 28 7.17 -9.50 -18.19
CA SER A 28 7.70 -8.14 -18.18
C SER A 28 6.74 -7.17 -17.51
N ARG A 29 7.29 -6.12 -16.88
CA ARG A 29 6.51 -5.01 -16.30
C ARG A 29 5.50 -4.41 -17.29
N SER A 30 5.92 -4.23 -18.55
CA SER A 30 5.05 -3.70 -19.60
C SER A 30 3.90 -4.66 -19.94
N ALA A 31 4.15 -5.97 -19.98
CA ALA A 31 3.11 -6.96 -20.21
C ALA A 31 2.10 -7.00 -19.04
N LEU A 32 2.60 -6.93 -17.80
CA LEU A 32 1.76 -6.83 -16.61
C LEU A 32 0.88 -5.57 -16.66
N HIS A 33 1.47 -4.40 -16.90
CA HIS A 33 0.73 -3.15 -17.03
C HIS A 33 -0.37 -3.23 -18.09
N ARG A 34 -0.06 -3.72 -19.30
CA ARG A 34 -1.04 -3.88 -20.38
C ARG A 34 -2.15 -4.87 -20.02
N CYS A 35 -1.83 -5.96 -19.32
CA CYS A 35 -2.83 -6.94 -18.86
C CYS A 35 -3.81 -6.26 -17.89
N VAL A 36 -3.29 -5.62 -16.85
CA VAL A 36 -4.11 -4.97 -15.81
C VAL A 36 -4.92 -3.80 -16.40
N ALA A 37 -4.36 -3.03 -17.34
CA ALA A 37 -5.08 -1.98 -18.07
C ALA A 37 -6.21 -2.53 -18.94
N ARG A 38 -5.96 -3.61 -19.71
CA ARG A 38 -6.99 -4.27 -20.54
C ARG A 38 -8.17 -4.76 -19.71
N HIS A 39 -7.93 -5.16 -18.47
CA HIS A 39 -8.97 -5.64 -17.56
C HIS A 39 -9.58 -4.54 -16.66
N GLY A 40 -9.27 -3.26 -16.92
CA GLY A 40 -9.87 -2.13 -16.21
C GLY A 40 -9.48 -2.00 -14.74
N ILE A 41 -8.44 -2.71 -14.29
CA ILE A 41 -8.00 -2.78 -12.88
C ILE A 41 -6.64 -2.12 -12.66
N SER A 42 -6.23 -1.25 -13.58
CA SER A 42 -4.95 -0.52 -13.51
C SER A 42 -4.92 0.44 -12.34
N ARG A 43 -6.07 1.06 -12.04
CA ARG A 43 -6.26 1.87 -10.83
C ARG A 43 -6.82 1.00 -9.72
N LEU A 44 -6.31 1.23 -8.51
CA LEU A 44 -6.93 0.69 -7.31
C LEU A 44 -8.35 1.24 -7.16
N PRO A 45 -9.30 0.45 -6.63
CA PRO A 45 -10.54 1.01 -6.15
C PRO A 45 -10.19 2.07 -5.11
N GLN A 46 -10.71 3.28 -5.27
CA GLN A 46 -10.68 4.27 -4.20
C GLN A 46 -11.61 3.72 -3.12
N GLY A 47 -11.06 3.28 -2.00
CA GLY A 47 -11.88 2.88 -0.87
C GLY A 47 -12.80 4.02 -0.44
N GLU A 48 -13.96 3.69 0.11
CA GLU A 48 -14.83 4.66 0.81
C GLU A 48 -14.16 5.24 2.06
N GLU A 49 -12.95 4.79 2.40
CA GLU A 49 -12.03 5.54 3.23
C GLU A 49 -11.72 6.83 2.51
N LYS A 50 -12.59 7.81 2.81
CA LYS A 50 -12.50 9.25 2.66
C LYS A 50 -11.27 9.64 1.89
N ALA A 51 -11.44 10.44 0.83
CA ALA A 51 -10.45 11.45 0.50
C ALA A 51 -10.01 12.06 1.84
N SER A 52 -8.89 11.55 2.39
CA SER A 52 -8.40 11.99 3.68
C SER A 52 -8.22 13.46 3.43
N LYS A 53 -8.83 14.30 4.26
CA LYS A 53 -8.74 15.75 4.08
C LYS A 53 -7.25 16.02 3.93
N ARG A 54 -6.80 16.22 2.69
CA ARG A 54 -5.39 16.26 2.35
C ARG A 54 -4.94 17.59 2.91
N GLY A 55 -4.51 17.54 4.16
CA GLY A 55 -4.21 18.68 5.00
C GLY A 55 -2.75 18.63 5.35
N ARG A 56 -2.16 19.80 5.54
CA ARG A 56 -0.85 19.85 6.17
C ARG A 56 -1.03 19.50 7.64
N PHE A 57 -0.08 18.75 8.18
CA PHE A 57 0.02 18.63 9.62
C PHE A 57 0.17 20.02 10.25
N ALA A 58 -0.42 20.21 11.43
CA ALA A 58 -0.22 21.44 12.19
C ALA A 58 1.28 21.63 12.48
N GLU A 59 1.77 22.86 12.32
CA GLU A 59 3.15 23.21 12.67
C GLU A 59 3.39 22.99 14.16
N THR A 60 4.45 22.24 14.47
CA THR A 60 4.88 21.95 15.84
C THR A 60 6.27 22.55 16.06
N LYS A 61 6.47 23.22 17.20
CA LYS A 61 7.82 23.65 17.61
C LYS A 61 8.67 22.43 17.93
N ILE A 62 9.99 22.56 17.76
CA ILE A 62 10.97 21.56 18.23
C ILE A 62 10.69 21.25 19.71
N GLY A 63 10.67 19.96 20.06
CA GLY A 63 10.42 19.48 21.43
C GLY A 63 9.20 18.57 21.60
N PHE A 64 8.49 18.21 20.53
CA PHE A 64 7.39 17.25 20.55
C PHE A 64 7.66 16.09 19.60
N VAL A 65 7.34 14.86 20.04
CA VAL A 65 7.40 13.65 19.21
C VAL A 65 5.98 13.22 18.90
N HIS A 66 5.69 12.94 17.63
CA HIS A 66 4.42 12.34 17.23
C HIS A 66 4.54 10.82 17.33
N ILE A 67 3.69 10.21 18.15
CA ILE A 67 3.61 8.75 18.26
C ILE A 67 2.29 8.30 17.66
N ASP A 68 2.39 7.49 16.60
CA ASP A 68 1.27 6.74 16.06
C ASP A 68 1.29 5.31 16.63
N ALA A 69 0.11 4.73 16.84
CA ALA A 69 -0.03 3.38 17.39
C ALA A 69 -1.03 2.59 16.56
N CYS A 70 -0.64 1.39 16.12
CA CYS A 70 -1.53 0.50 15.39
C CYS A 70 -1.49 -0.94 15.91
N GLU A 71 -2.63 -1.62 15.82
CA GLU A 71 -2.77 -3.06 16.08
C GLU A 71 -2.86 -3.77 14.72
N LEU A 72 -1.88 -4.62 14.44
CA LEU A 72 -1.89 -5.54 13.30
C LEU A 72 -2.39 -6.90 13.78
N ARG A 73 -3.46 -7.40 13.15
CA ARG A 73 -4.02 -8.73 13.44
C ARG A 73 -3.44 -9.74 12.47
N LEU A 74 -2.63 -10.66 12.98
CA LEU A 74 -2.00 -11.75 12.25
C LEU A 74 -2.63 -13.08 12.66
N ALA A 75 -2.35 -14.15 11.90
CA ALA A 75 -2.85 -15.49 12.22
C ALA A 75 -2.37 -15.99 13.61
N GLU A 76 -1.14 -15.62 14.00
CA GLU A 76 -0.53 -16.01 15.27
C GLU A 76 -0.91 -15.11 16.46
N GLY A 77 -1.71 -14.06 16.23
CA GLY A 77 -2.15 -13.16 17.28
C GLY A 77 -2.10 -11.68 16.90
N LYS A 78 -1.90 -10.83 17.92
CA LYS A 78 -1.90 -9.37 17.76
C LYS A 78 -0.49 -8.82 17.89
N LEU A 79 -0.11 -7.98 16.93
CA LEU A 79 1.12 -7.19 16.97
C LEU A 79 0.75 -5.73 17.20
N HIS A 80 1.28 -5.13 18.26
CA HIS A 80 1.15 -3.69 18.52
C HIS A 80 2.40 -2.98 18.00
N MET A 81 2.24 -2.02 17.10
CA MET A 81 3.32 -1.21 16.56
C MET A 81 3.17 0.23 17.03
N PHE A 82 4.27 0.82 17.50
CA PHE A 82 4.36 2.22 17.90
C PHE A 82 5.40 2.91 17.03
N LEU A 83 5.00 3.96 16.31
CA LEU A 83 5.86 4.73 15.41
C LEU A 83 6.05 6.12 15.97
N ALA A 84 7.25 6.42 16.46
CA ALA A 84 7.64 7.73 16.94
C ALA A 84 8.39 8.49 15.83
N ILE A 85 7.86 9.64 15.40
CA ILE A 85 8.47 10.51 14.39
C ILE A 85 8.60 11.91 14.96
N ASP A 86 9.80 12.49 14.86
CA ASP A 86 9.95 13.93 14.99
C ASP A 86 9.39 14.60 13.73
N ARG A 87 8.37 15.44 13.91
CA ARG A 87 7.67 16.09 12.78
C ARG A 87 8.23 17.48 12.45
N VAL A 88 9.37 17.84 13.00
CA VAL A 88 10.10 19.05 12.59
C VAL A 88 10.45 18.91 11.11
N THR A 89 9.85 19.77 10.28
CA THR A 89 10.09 19.91 8.84
C THR A 89 11.55 20.11 8.50
#